data_AF-A0A2D4GMD3-F1
#
_entry.id   AF-A0A2D4GMD3-F1
#
_cell.length_a   1.000
_cell.length_b   1.000
_cell.length_c   1.000
_cell.angle_alpha   90.00
_cell.angle_beta   90.00
_cell.angle_gamma   90.00
#
_symmetry.space_group_name_H-M   'P 1'
#
loop_
_entity.id
_entity.type
_entity.pdbx_description
1 polymer ?
#
loop_
_entity_poly.entity_id
_entity_poly.type
_entity_poly.pdbx_seq_one_letter_code
_entity_poly.pdbx_strand_id
1 'polypeptide(L)'
;KDGNLQIPTTDKAKVEEMKETPSHYRSDVEITEDELRMGRGDNPVSVNTFEKWMALATPWLILIICRVLRSLNQTGVQWAHRPDFGHWLTSSEHKAELSLLASVSLVMIFILVHRRCSLVSKIAMALGLLGVYSYRAAIGNVEFPWQRDRKDISKGTIEARFVYIFVLGIIFTGTKDLFKSLFFSTGTKIKFTSLWEIYSGLVLVSALLFRPHNLPVLVLCLFIQTMMRNYIWKPLNFDAAQVTIMHYWFGQAFFFFQGNSNGIASVDVTAGFVGLNDYVEIPAIFLTALATYSGPLLWAIHLLCYLSSEVDRNPAAIGHGCFCYALLRSIPVAVYIILITGLRYHLFIWSVFSPKLLYEGVHTFITAAVCTFFTVVDHQQRKN
;
A
#
# COMPACT_ATOMS: atom_id res chain seq x y z
N LYS A 1 -41.27 -67.91 -3.22
CA LYS A 1 -41.24 -69.34 -3.60
C LYS A 1 -40.15 -69.49 -4.63
N ASP A 2 -38.88 -69.47 -4.25
CA ASP A 2 -38.02 -70.55 -3.71
C ASP A 2 -36.91 -70.66 -4.77
N GLY A 3 -35.60 -70.75 -4.55
CA GLY A 3 -34.73 -71.00 -3.41
C GLY A 3 -33.38 -71.51 -3.98
N ASN A 4 -32.32 -71.49 -3.14
CA ASN A 4 -30.99 -72.13 -3.29
C ASN A 4 -29.95 -71.46 -4.23
N LEU A 5 -28.72 -71.08 -3.83
CA LEU A 5 -27.71 -71.52 -2.83
C LEU A 5 -26.79 -72.70 -3.25
N GLN A 6 -25.50 -72.35 -3.49
CA GLN A 6 -24.20 -73.06 -3.25
C GLN A 6 -23.72 -74.25 -4.15
N ILE A 7 -22.58 -74.15 -4.89
CA ILE A 7 -21.12 -74.44 -4.58
C ILE A 7 -20.79 -75.98 -4.63
N PRO A 8 -19.56 -76.58 -4.84
CA PRO A 8 -18.14 -76.15 -5.11
C PRO A 8 -17.35 -76.95 -6.22
N THR A 9 -16.05 -76.66 -6.47
CA THR A 9 -14.83 -77.55 -6.31
C THR A 9 -13.59 -77.02 -7.09
N THR A 10 -12.50 -76.62 -6.39
CA THR A 10 -11.13 -77.21 -6.32
C THR A 10 -10.43 -77.43 -7.69
N ASP A 11 -9.20 -77.01 -8.00
CA ASP A 11 -7.96 -77.14 -7.23
C ASP A 11 -6.77 -76.32 -7.85
N LYS A 12 -5.67 -76.26 -7.10
CA LYS A 12 -4.41 -75.50 -7.31
C LYS A 12 -3.57 -75.92 -8.54
N ALA A 13 -2.86 -74.97 -9.17
CA ALA A 13 -1.49 -75.14 -9.66
C ALA A 13 -0.82 -73.79 -9.98
N LYS A 14 0.51 -73.75 -9.92
CA LYS A 14 1.40 -72.58 -9.76
C LYS A 14 2.36 -72.51 -10.97
N VAL A 15 2.82 -71.29 -11.28
CA VAL A 15 4.04 -70.92 -12.05
C VAL A 15 3.93 -70.89 -13.59
N GLU A 16 4.07 -69.71 -14.21
CA GLU A 16 5.25 -69.34 -15.03
C GLU A 16 5.28 -67.84 -15.44
N GLU A 17 6.52 -67.37 -15.63
CA GLU A 17 7.05 -66.01 -15.82
C GLU A 17 6.50 -65.21 -17.02
N MET A 18 6.43 -63.87 -16.88
CA MET A 18 6.86 -62.97 -17.96
C MET A 18 7.39 -61.63 -17.43
N LYS A 19 8.62 -61.32 -17.85
CA LYS A 19 9.43 -60.10 -17.67
C LYS A 19 8.68 -58.80 -18.00
N GLU A 20 8.77 -57.81 -17.10
CA GLU A 20 8.59 -56.39 -17.44
C GLU A 20 9.95 -55.66 -17.50
N THR A 21 10.21 -55.04 -18.65
CA THR A 21 11.30 -54.07 -18.89
C THR A 21 10.82 -52.64 -18.64
N PRO A 22 11.65 -51.73 -18.08
CA PRO A 22 11.25 -50.36 -17.78
C PRO A 22 11.51 -49.42 -18.97
N SER A 23 10.53 -48.60 -19.34
CA SER A 23 10.72 -47.50 -20.30
C SER A 23 10.82 -46.15 -19.59
N HIS A 24 11.98 -45.54 -19.74
CA HIS A 24 12.34 -44.16 -19.43
C HIS A 24 11.29 -43.12 -19.86
N TYR A 25 10.97 -42.18 -18.97
CA TYR A 25 10.72 -40.79 -19.36
C TYR A 25 11.53 -39.86 -18.45
N ARG A 26 12.49 -39.17 -19.05
CA ARG A 26 13.47 -38.29 -18.42
C ARG A 26 12.89 -36.88 -18.38
N SER A 27 12.77 -36.30 -17.19
CA SER A 27 12.55 -34.87 -17.00
C SER A 27 13.82 -34.28 -16.39
N ASP A 28 14.66 -33.72 -17.25
CA ASP A 28 15.83 -32.94 -16.83
C ASP A 28 15.33 -31.57 -16.30
N VAL A 29 15.44 -31.35 -14.99
CA VAL A 29 15.44 -30.02 -14.37
C VAL A 29 16.85 -29.83 -13.82
N GLU A 30 17.65 -29.03 -14.52
CA GLU A 30 18.95 -28.56 -14.04
C GLU A 30 18.72 -27.68 -12.81
N ILE A 31 19.08 -28.22 -11.64
CA ILE A 31 19.22 -27.47 -10.40
C ILE A 31 20.67 -26.99 -10.36
N THR A 32 20.86 -25.68 -10.49
CA THR A 32 22.17 -25.02 -10.45
C THR A 32 22.82 -25.21 -9.08
N GLU A 33 24.09 -25.61 -9.09
CA GLU A 33 24.98 -26.01 -7.97
C GLU A 33 25.24 -24.95 -6.87
N ASP A 34 24.48 -23.86 -6.80
CA ASP A 34 24.71 -22.75 -5.84
C ASP A 34 23.93 -22.86 -4.52
N GLU A 35 22.98 -23.79 -4.39
CA GLU A 35 22.21 -23.96 -3.14
C GLU A 35 22.83 -24.94 -2.13
N LEU A 36 23.92 -25.64 -2.46
CA LEU A 36 24.45 -26.70 -1.58
C LEU A 36 25.64 -26.31 -0.70
N ARG A 37 26.10 -25.05 -0.71
CA ARG A 37 27.25 -24.64 0.09
C ARG A 37 27.13 -23.24 0.70
N MET A 38 26.19 -23.06 1.63
CA MET A 38 26.40 -22.15 2.76
C MET A 38 25.64 -22.59 4.01
N GLY A 39 26.39 -23.10 5.00
CA GLY A 39 26.09 -22.84 6.41
C GLY A 39 25.03 -23.69 7.10
N ARG A 40 25.30 -24.99 7.27
CA ARG A 40 24.71 -25.82 8.34
C ARG A 40 25.02 -25.18 9.70
N GLY A 41 24.00 -24.67 10.39
CA GLY A 41 24.10 -24.25 11.79
C GLY A 41 23.02 -23.31 12.30
N ASP A 42 21.73 -23.54 12.03
CA ASP A 42 20.66 -22.84 12.76
C ASP A 42 19.66 -23.81 13.35
N ASN A 43 19.55 -23.79 14.68
CA ASN A 43 18.58 -24.57 15.42
C ASN A 43 17.15 -24.08 15.06
N PRO A 44 16.19 -24.97 14.71
CA PRO A 44 14.80 -24.55 14.45
C PRO A 44 14.13 -23.87 15.65
N VAL A 45 14.70 -24.02 16.86
CA VAL A 45 14.27 -23.36 18.10
C VAL A 45 14.66 -21.88 18.15
N SER A 46 15.80 -21.48 17.56
CA SER A 46 16.27 -20.07 17.59
C SER A 46 15.42 -19.17 16.70
N VAL A 47 15.04 -19.65 15.51
CA VAL A 47 14.21 -18.91 14.53
C VAL A 47 12.83 -18.58 15.12
N ASN A 48 12.14 -19.57 15.71
CA ASN A 48 10.86 -19.35 16.38
C ASN A 48 10.95 -18.41 17.60
N THR A 49 12.10 -18.36 18.25
CA THR A 49 12.30 -17.48 19.41
C THR A 49 12.52 -16.04 18.94
N PHE A 50 13.34 -15.85 17.90
CA PHE A 50 13.56 -14.54 17.28
C PHE A 50 12.28 -13.93 16.73
N GLU A 51 11.45 -14.70 16.01
CA GLU A 51 10.16 -14.21 15.51
C GLU A 51 9.22 -13.76 16.62
N LYS A 52 9.17 -14.48 17.75
CA LYS A 52 8.37 -14.08 18.92
C LYS A 52 8.89 -12.80 19.56
N TRP A 53 10.21 -12.64 19.69
CA TRP A 53 10.83 -11.40 20.18
C TRP A 53 10.54 -10.22 19.25
N MET A 54 10.63 -10.44 17.93
CA MET A 54 10.29 -9.43 16.94
C MET A 54 8.81 -9.05 17.00
N ALA A 55 7.90 -10.02 17.16
CA ALA A 55 6.47 -9.76 17.34
C ALA A 55 6.19 -8.94 18.61
N LEU A 56 6.94 -9.19 19.70
CA LEU A 56 6.82 -8.43 20.95
C LEU A 56 7.43 -7.02 20.86
N ALA A 57 8.56 -6.86 20.15
CA ALA A 57 9.25 -5.58 20.00
C ALA A 57 8.58 -4.66 18.98
N THR A 58 7.93 -5.20 17.95
CA THR A 58 7.34 -4.43 16.84
C THR A 58 6.31 -3.38 17.31
N PRO A 59 5.35 -3.68 18.21
CA PRO A 59 4.43 -2.66 18.73
C PRO A 59 5.13 -1.47 19.38
N TRP A 60 6.17 -1.72 20.19
CA TRP A 60 6.94 -0.65 20.83
C TRP A 60 7.68 0.22 19.81
N LEU A 61 8.32 -0.41 18.83
CA LEU A 61 8.98 0.29 17.72
C LEU A 61 7.97 1.16 16.95
N ILE A 62 6.78 0.62 16.65
CA ILE A 62 5.73 1.36 15.95
C ILE A 62 5.25 2.56 16.77
N LEU A 63 5.08 2.42 18.09
CA LEU A 63 4.70 3.53 18.96
C LEU A 63 5.77 4.64 18.96
N ILE A 64 7.05 4.27 18.97
CA ILE A 64 8.16 5.23 18.85
C ILE A 64 8.09 5.95 17.48
N ILE A 65 7.88 5.21 16.40
CA ILE A 65 7.74 5.80 15.06
C ILE A 65 6.52 6.73 14.99
N CYS A 66 5.38 6.33 15.53
CA CYS A 66 4.18 7.17 15.62
C CYS A 66 4.45 8.47 16.41
N ARG A 67 5.29 8.41 17.46
CA ARG A 67 5.71 9.60 18.20
C ARG A 67 6.56 10.54 17.35
N VAL A 68 7.50 10.00 16.59
CA VAL A 68 8.31 10.76 15.63
C VAL A 68 7.44 11.37 14.52
N LEU A 69 6.55 10.58 13.91
CA LEU A 69 5.60 11.03 12.88
C LEU A 69 4.75 12.22 13.36
N ARG A 70 4.28 12.20 14.61
CA ARG A 70 3.53 13.31 15.20
C ARG A 70 4.35 14.59 15.35
N SER A 71 5.67 14.49 15.49
CA SER A 71 6.56 15.66 15.58
C SER A 71 7.00 16.22 14.22
N LEU A 72 6.90 15.44 13.14
CA LEU A 72 7.29 15.88 11.80
C LEU A 72 6.37 16.98 11.26
N ASN A 73 5.05 16.76 11.41
CA ASN A 73 4.02 17.72 11.02
C ASN A 73 3.12 18.03 12.21
N GLN A 74 3.13 19.26 12.69
CA GLN A 74 2.21 19.65 13.77
C GLN A 74 0.79 19.81 13.21
N THR A 75 -0.18 19.25 13.92
CA THR A 75 -1.61 19.39 13.59
C THR A 75 -2.33 20.22 14.65
N GLY A 76 -3.16 21.17 14.20
CA GLY A 76 -3.97 22.03 15.07
C GLY A 76 -3.31 23.37 15.44
N VAL A 77 -4.10 24.24 16.07
CA VAL A 77 -3.75 25.66 16.30
C VAL A 77 -2.94 25.92 17.57
N GLN A 78 -2.95 24.99 18.54
CA GLN A 78 -2.41 25.21 19.89
C GLN A 78 -0.89 25.47 19.90
N TRP A 79 -0.16 24.90 18.94
CA TRP A 79 1.31 25.00 18.84
C TRP A 79 1.79 25.58 17.52
N ALA A 80 0.89 26.08 16.66
CA ALA A 80 1.21 26.58 15.33
C ALA A 80 2.21 27.77 15.31
N HIS A 81 2.40 28.44 16.44
CA HIS A 81 3.38 29.51 16.59
C HIS A 81 4.83 29.01 16.72
N ARG A 82 5.04 27.70 16.97
CA ARG A 82 6.38 27.11 17.05
C ARG A 82 6.73 26.48 15.70
N PRO A 83 7.95 26.68 15.19
CA PRO A 83 8.38 26.00 13.98
C PRO A 83 8.37 24.49 14.25
N ASP A 84 7.67 23.73 13.40
CA ASP A 84 7.77 22.28 13.41
C ASP A 84 9.02 21.83 12.61
N PHE A 85 9.32 20.53 12.66
CA PHE A 85 10.50 20.00 11.99
C PHE A 85 10.41 20.18 10.46
N GLY A 86 9.19 20.11 9.90
CA GLY A 86 8.92 20.41 8.50
C GLY A 86 9.25 21.86 8.12
N HIS A 87 8.86 22.84 8.94
CA HIS A 87 9.20 24.26 8.76
C HIS A 87 10.70 24.50 8.86
N TRP A 88 11.37 23.88 9.83
CA TRP A 88 12.82 23.95 9.97
C TRP A 88 13.55 23.39 8.74
N LEU A 89 13.16 22.21 8.25
CA LEU A 89 13.71 21.59 7.04
C LEU A 89 13.45 22.39 5.76
N THR A 90 12.36 23.16 5.71
CA THR A 90 11.99 23.97 4.55
C THR A 90 12.70 25.33 4.54
N SER A 91 13.43 25.68 5.61
CA SER A 91 14.26 26.89 5.66
C SER A 91 15.38 26.84 4.62
N SER A 92 15.68 27.99 4.00
CA SER A 92 16.72 28.11 2.97
C SER A 92 18.12 27.71 3.46
N GLU A 93 18.36 27.81 4.77
CA GLU A 93 19.64 27.43 5.39
C GLU A 93 19.86 25.91 5.42
N HIS A 94 18.80 25.10 5.43
CA HIS A 94 18.87 23.63 5.57
C HIS A 94 18.58 22.89 4.27
N LYS A 95 18.73 23.55 3.12
CA LYS A 95 18.40 22.98 1.80
C LYS A 95 19.23 21.73 1.47
N ALA A 96 20.49 21.68 1.89
CA ALA A 96 21.35 20.51 1.72
C ALA A 96 20.84 19.30 2.51
N GLU A 97 20.36 19.54 3.74
CA GLU A 97 19.81 18.49 4.61
C GLU A 97 18.48 17.96 4.06
N LEU A 98 17.60 18.84 3.58
CA LEU A 98 16.37 18.46 2.90
C LEU A 98 16.66 17.62 1.64
N SER A 99 17.70 17.98 0.90
CA SER A 99 18.14 17.27 -0.31
C SER A 99 18.63 15.86 0.01
N LEU A 100 19.47 15.73 1.05
CA LEU A 100 19.93 14.44 1.55
C LEU A 100 18.75 13.59 2.04
N LEU A 101 17.88 14.16 2.88
CA LEU A 101 16.71 13.47 3.43
C LEU A 101 15.75 13.00 2.33
N ALA A 102 15.50 13.83 1.31
CA ALA A 102 14.68 13.45 0.17
C ALA A 102 15.32 12.30 -0.63
N SER A 103 16.63 12.35 -0.89
CA SER A 103 17.34 11.29 -1.62
C SER A 103 17.29 9.95 -0.88
N VAL A 104 17.58 9.95 0.43
CA VAL A 104 17.51 8.76 1.28
C VAL A 104 16.09 8.23 1.33
N SER A 105 15.09 9.11 1.43
CA SER A 105 13.68 8.71 1.46
C SER A 105 13.25 8.03 0.17
N LEU A 106 13.62 8.55 -1.00
CA LEU A 106 13.28 7.95 -2.29
C LEU A 106 13.96 6.58 -2.48
N VAL A 107 15.22 6.43 -2.06
CA VAL A 107 15.92 5.13 -2.08
C VAL A 107 15.22 4.13 -1.15
N MET A 108 14.84 4.56 0.06
CA MET A 108 14.11 3.71 1.00
C MET A 108 12.73 3.30 0.48
N ILE A 109 12.01 4.20 -0.19
CA ILE A 109 10.73 3.86 -0.86
C ILE A 109 10.96 2.75 -1.89
N PHE A 110 12.00 2.87 -2.73
CA PHE A 110 12.34 1.83 -3.70
C PHE A 110 12.60 0.48 -3.01
N ILE A 111 13.44 0.45 -1.97
CA ILE A 111 13.80 -0.77 -1.21
C ILE A 111 12.59 -1.43 -0.52
N LEU A 112 11.60 -0.65 -0.07
CA LEU A 112 10.41 -1.20 0.57
C LEU A 112 9.42 -1.79 -0.45
N VAL A 113 9.31 -1.20 -1.64
CA VAL A 113 8.26 -1.55 -2.62
C VAL A 113 8.74 -2.56 -3.69
N HIS A 114 10.02 -2.51 -4.11
CA HIS A 114 10.50 -3.26 -5.27
C HIS A 114 10.34 -4.79 -5.16
N ARG A 115 10.35 -5.36 -3.95
CA ARG A 115 10.39 -6.83 -3.74
C ARG A 115 9.14 -7.56 -4.24
N ARG A 116 8.01 -6.86 -4.41
CA ARG A 116 6.71 -7.47 -4.77
C ARG A 116 6.24 -7.18 -6.19
N CYS A 117 7.01 -6.40 -6.95
CA CYS A 117 6.65 -5.96 -8.30
C CYS A 117 7.33 -6.81 -9.38
N SER A 118 6.78 -6.79 -10.60
CA SER A 118 7.44 -7.35 -11.79
C SER A 118 8.72 -6.58 -12.12
N LEU A 119 9.64 -7.18 -12.91
CA LEU A 119 10.89 -6.53 -13.29
C LEU A 119 10.66 -5.19 -14.03
N VAL A 120 9.69 -5.14 -14.93
CA VAL A 120 9.31 -3.93 -15.67
C VAL A 120 8.86 -2.84 -14.69
N SER A 121 7.98 -3.18 -13.76
CA SER A 121 7.48 -2.26 -12.73
C SER A 121 8.61 -1.81 -11.78
N LYS A 122 9.61 -2.65 -11.48
CA LYS A 122 10.80 -2.24 -10.71
C LYS A 122 11.62 -1.17 -11.44
N ILE A 123 11.89 -1.38 -12.74
CA ILE A 123 12.66 -0.42 -13.54
C ILE A 123 11.87 0.89 -13.68
N ALA A 124 10.57 0.81 -13.99
CA ALA A 124 9.68 1.96 -14.06
C ALA A 124 9.62 2.73 -12.72
N MET A 125 9.58 2.02 -11.59
CA MET A 125 9.60 2.64 -10.27
C MET A 125 10.92 3.38 -9.99
N ALA A 126 12.05 2.78 -10.32
CA ALA A 126 13.36 3.41 -10.14
C ALA A 126 13.48 4.70 -10.98
N LEU A 127 13.09 4.64 -12.26
CA LEU A 127 13.09 5.81 -13.15
C LEU A 127 12.08 6.87 -12.71
N GLY A 128 10.90 6.44 -12.25
CA GLY A 128 9.87 7.33 -11.70
C GLY A 128 10.35 8.08 -10.46
N LEU A 129 10.97 7.39 -9.49
CA LEU A 129 11.51 8.01 -8.27
C LEU A 129 12.69 8.95 -8.58
N LEU A 130 13.53 8.61 -9.56
CA LEU A 130 14.55 9.52 -10.07
C LEU A 130 13.93 10.77 -10.71
N GLY A 131 12.83 10.60 -11.44
CA GLY A 131 12.03 11.70 -11.98
C GLY A 131 11.42 12.57 -10.88
N VAL A 132 10.96 12.00 -9.76
CA VAL A 132 10.47 12.76 -8.59
C VAL A 132 11.58 13.64 -8.02
N TYR A 133 12.80 13.10 -7.84
CA TYR A 133 13.93 13.91 -7.38
C TYR A 133 14.26 15.03 -8.37
N SER A 134 14.29 14.71 -9.66
CA SER A 134 14.56 15.68 -10.74
C SER A 134 13.52 16.80 -10.79
N TYR A 135 12.25 16.47 -10.59
CA TYR A 135 11.15 17.44 -10.47
C TYR A 135 11.35 18.38 -9.26
N ARG A 136 11.71 17.83 -8.09
CA ARG A 136 11.97 18.65 -6.89
C ARG A 136 13.18 19.54 -7.04
N ALA A 137 14.19 19.10 -7.77
CA ALA A 137 15.35 19.90 -8.11
C ALA A 137 15.03 20.98 -9.16
N ALA A 138 14.17 20.69 -10.15
CA ALA A 138 13.73 21.65 -11.17
C ALA A 138 12.94 22.84 -10.59
N ILE A 139 12.08 22.57 -9.58
CA ILE A 139 11.35 23.60 -8.82
C ILE A 139 12.29 24.39 -7.89
N GLY A 140 13.48 23.85 -7.58
CA GLY A 140 14.45 24.48 -6.70
C GLY A 140 14.28 24.16 -5.21
N ASN A 141 13.44 23.18 -4.85
CA ASN A 141 13.30 22.73 -3.46
C ASN A 141 14.51 21.93 -2.98
N VAL A 142 15.16 21.22 -3.88
CA VAL A 142 16.28 20.30 -3.62
C VAL A 142 17.46 20.70 -4.50
N GLU A 143 18.69 20.52 -4.02
CA GLU A 143 19.91 20.82 -4.76
C GLU A 143 20.38 19.60 -5.56
N PHE A 144 20.88 19.84 -6.78
CA PHE A 144 21.59 18.80 -7.51
C PHE A 144 22.98 18.59 -6.91
N PRO A 145 23.42 17.34 -6.68
CA PRO A 145 24.77 17.06 -6.18
C PRO A 145 25.87 17.60 -7.10
N TRP A 146 25.57 17.71 -8.40
CA TRP A 146 26.53 18.04 -9.46
C TRP A 146 26.46 19.49 -9.95
N GLN A 147 25.48 20.30 -9.52
CA GLN A 147 25.31 21.66 -10.02
C GLN A 147 24.65 22.57 -8.98
N ARG A 148 25.48 23.31 -8.23
CA ARG A 148 25.05 24.21 -7.15
C ARG A 148 24.49 25.55 -7.64
N ASP A 149 24.83 25.97 -8.87
CA ASP A 149 24.58 27.34 -9.38
C ASP A 149 23.61 27.39 -10.58
N ARG A 150 22.51 26.63 -10.58
CA ARG A 150 21.50 26.75 -11.64
C ARG A 150 20.53 27.90 -11.31
N LYS A 151 20.59 29.00 -12.07
CA LYS A 151 19.73 30.19 -11.91
C LYS A 151 18.33 30.03 -12.55
N ASP A 152 18.13 29.01 -13.38
CA ASP A 152 16.89 28.86 -14.16
C ASP A 152 15.91 27.94 -13.42
N ILE A 153 15.11 28.53 -12.52
CA ILE A 153 14.01 27.83 -11.84
C ILE A 153 12.93 27.55 -12.89
N SER A 154 12.76 26.28 -13.25
CA SER A 154 11.69 25.83 -14.13
C SER A 154 10.44 25.54 -13.31
N LYS A 155 9.25 25.63 -13.92
CA LYS A 155 7.99 25.18 -13.29
C LYS A 155 7.97 23.66 -13.03
N GLY A 156 8.95 22.90 -13.52
CA GLY A 156 9.07 21.45 -13.31
C GLY A 156 8.01 20.62 -14.04
N THR A 157 7.32 21.20 -15.03
CA THR A 157 6.14 20.59 -15.64
C THR A 157 6.49 19.40 -16.53
N ILE A 158 7.63 19.43 -17.22
CA ILE A 158 8.11 18.33 -18.06
C ILE A 158 8.53 17.15 -17.17
N GLU A 159 9.26 17.43 -16.10
CA GLU A 159 9.74 16.43 -15.15
C GLU A 159 8.58 15.73 -14.43
N ALA A 160 7.56 16.48 -14.00
CA ALA A 160 6.35 15.90 -13.40
C ALA A 160 5.58 15.02 -14.41
N ARG A 161 5.42 15.47 -15.66
CA ARG A 161 4.78 14.67 -16.72
C ARG A 161 5.53 13.38 -17.03
N PHE A 162 6.86 13.44 -17.01
CA PHE A 162 7.70 12.25 -17.16
C PHE A 162 7.42 11.22 -16.05
N VAL A 163 7.26 11.64 -14.79
CA VAL A 163 6.88 10.75 -13.70
C VAL A 163 5.47 10.16 -13.91
N TYR A 164 4.51 10.96 -14.36
CA TYR A 164 3.15 10.49 -14.64
C TYR A 164 3.10 9.37 -15.69
N ILE A 165 3.99 9.39 -16.70
CA ILE A 165 4.09 8.30 -17.69
C ILE A 165 4.41 6.96 -16.99
N PHE A 166 5.35 6.95 -16.05
CA PHE A 166 5.67 5.73 -15.29
C PHE A 166 4.55 5.33 -14.34
N VAL A 167 3.91 6.30 -13.65
CA VAL A 167 2.74 6.02 -12.81
C VAL A 167 1.65 5.33 -13.61
N LEU A 168 1.28 5.89 -14.77
CA LEU A 168 0.26 5.32 -15.64
C LEU A 168 0.69 3.97 -16.20
N GLY A 169 1.96 3.80 -16.59
CA GLY A 169 2.48 2.52 -17.09
C GLY A 169 2.43 1.40 -16.04
N ILE A 170 2.79 1.70 -14.79
CA ILE A 170 2.73 0.74 -13.67
C ILE A 170 1.28 0.37 -13.36
N ILE A 171 0.38 1.36 -13.23
CA ILE A 171 -1.05 1.12 -12.97
C ILE A 171 -1.69 0.37 -14.13
N PHE A 172 -1.33 0.69 -15.36
CA PHE A 172 -1.82 -0.01 -16.55
C PHE A 172 -1.37 -1.47 -16.57
N THR A 173 -0.12 -1.76 -16.20
CA THR A 173 0.39 -3.15 -16.12
C THR A 173 -0.43 -3.97 -15.12
N GLY A 174 -0.65 -3.42 -13.93
CA GLY A 174 -1.46 -4.08 -12.90
C GLY A 174 -2.93 -4.26 -13.30
N THR A 175 -3.57 -3.22 -13.84
CA THR A 175 -4.99 -3.30 -14.24
C THR A 175 -5.20 -4.24 -15.44
N LYS A 176 -4.28 -4.23 -16.42
CA LYS A 176 -4.24 -5.20 -17.54
C LYS A 176 -4.19 -6.63 -17.01
N ASP A 177 -3.29 -6.92 -16.07
CA ASP A 177 -3.11 -8.29 -15.58
C ASP A 177 -4.26 -8.74 -14.69
N LEU A 178 -4.85 -7.81 -13.94
CA LEU A 178 -6.12 -8.04 -13.22
C LEU A 178 -7.27 -8.33 -14.21
N PHE A 179 -7.40 -7.55 -15.28
CA PHE A 179 -8.43 -7.74 -16.30
C PHE A 179 -8.23 -9.03 -17.10
N LYS A 180 -6.99 -9.36 -17.48
CA LYS A 180 -6.68 -10.64 -18.14
C LYS A 180 -7.10 -11.82 -17.27
N SER A 181 -6.90 -11.73 -15.96
CA SER A 181 -7.34 -12.75 -15.00
C SER A 181 -8.87 -12.86 -14.87
N LEU A 182 -9.64 -11.86 -15.35
CA LEU A 182 -11.10 -11.91 -15.39
C LEU A 182 -11.62 -12.77 -16.54
N PHE A 183 -10.93 -12.75 -17.69
CA PHE A 183 -11.35 -13.48 -18.90
C PHE A 183 -10.68 -14.85 -19.04
N PHE A 184 -9.46 -15.00 -18.54
CA PHE A 184 -8.69 -16.24 -18.63
C PHE A 184 -8.42 -16.79 -17.24
N SER A 185 -8.68 -18.09 -17.03
CA SER A 185 -8.30 -18.78 -15.80
C SER A 185 -6.79 -18.70 -15.62
N THR A 186 -6.38 -17.72 -14.81
CA THR A 186 -4.99 -17.35 -14.60
C THR A 186 -4.68 -17.51 -13.11
N GLY A 187 -3.50 -18.05 -12.79
CA GLY A 187 -3.13 -18.42 -11.41
C GLY A 187 -3.18 -17.26 -10.40
N THR A 188 -3.41 -17.60 -9.13
CA THR A 188 -3.51 -16.69 -7.97
C THR A 188 -2.29 -15.77 -7.81
N LYS A 189 -1.09 -16.26 -8.19
CA LYS A 189 0.17 -15.48 -8.17
C LYS A 189 0.13 -14.24 -9.07
N ILE A 190 -0.54 -14.30 -10.22
CA ILE A 190 -0.63 -13.16 -11.16
C ILE A 190 -1.58 -12.09 -10.59
N LYS A 191 -2.70 -12.50 -9.99
CA LYS A 191 -3.64 -11.60 -9.29
C LYS A 191 -2.97 -10.86 -8.12
N PHE A 192 -2.15 -11.58 -7.35
CA PHE A 192 -1.40 -10.96 -6.26
C PHE A 192 -0.37 -9.95 -6.78
N THR A 193 0.39 -10.30 -7.82
CA THR A 193 1.39 -9.40 -8.40
C THR A 193 0.75 -8.13 -8.97
N SER A 194 -0.41 -8.24 -9.63
CA SER A 194 -1.10 -7.09 -10.21
C SER A 194 -1.62 -6.10 -9.16
N LEU A 195 -2.10 -6.58 -8.01
CA LEU A 195 -2.49 -5.72 -6.89
C LEU A 195 -1.29 -4.94 -6.33
N TRP A 196 -0.12 -5.60 -6.22
CA TRP A 196 1.11 -4.92 -5.81
C TRP A 196 1.60 -3.89 -6.83
N GLU A 197 1.37 -4.11 -8.12
CA GLU A 197 1.67 -3.12 -9.15
C GLU A 197 0.80 -1.87 -8.99
N ILE A 198 -0.52 -2.04 -8.82
CA ILE A 198 -1.44 -0.91 -8.55
C ILE A 198 -1.01 -0.15 -7.29
N TYR A 199 -0.70 -0.89 -6.21
CA TYR A 199 -0.20 -0.29 -4.97
C TYR A 199 1.12 0.47 -5.19
N SER A 200 2.05 -0.08 -5.96
CA SER A 200 3.33 0.58 -6.27
C SER A 200 3.13 1.87 -7.08
N GLY A 201 2.22 1.87 -8.06
CA GLY A 201 1.85 3.07 -8.81
C GLY A 201 1.24 4.15 -7.93
N LEU A 202 0.42 3.74 -6.95
CA LEU A 202 -0.12 4.63 -5.92
C LEU A 202 1.00 5.23 -5.04
N VAL A 203 1.98 4.43 -4.62
CA VAL A 203 3.13 4.96 -3.86
C VAL A 203 3.94 5.97 -4.68
N LEU A 204 4.15 5.72 -5.97
CA LEU A 204 4.89 6.63 -6.84
C LEU A 204 4.18 7.97 -7.02
N VAL A 205 2.86 7.97 -7.24
CA VAL A 205 2.10 9.22 -7.34
C VAL A 205 2.04 9.95 -6.00
N SER A 206 1.95 9.24 -4.87
CA SER A 206 2.07 9.85 -3.54
C SER A 206 3.42 10.53 -3.33
N ALA A 207 4.53 9.87 -3.74
CA ALA A 207 5.87 10.45 -3.66
C ALA A 207 6.02 11.72 -4.54
N LEU A 208 5.38 11.73 -5.70
CA LEU A 208 5.34 12.92 -6.57
C LEU A 208 4.54 14.07 -5.97
N LEU A 209 3.40 13.78 -5.34
CA LEU A 209 2.50 14.79 -4.80
C LEU A 209 2.98 15.35 -3.45
N PHE A 210 3.56 14.52 -2.57
CA PHE A 210 4.02 14.95 -1.26
C PHE A 210 5.19 15.91 -1.33
N ARG A 211 5.11 17.01 -0.57
CA ARG A 211 6.22 17.94 -0.39
C ARG A 211 7.49 17.21 0.08
N PRO A 212 8.70 17.71 -0.24
CA PRO A 212 9.96 17.03 0.11
C PRO A 212 10.10 16.67 1.59
N HIS A 213 9.65 17.54 2.51
CA HIS A 213 9.68 17.28 3.95
C HIS A 213 8.71 16.16 4.40
N ASN A 214 7.72 15.81 3.57
CA ASN A 214 6.75 14.74 3.82
C ASN A 214 7.14 13.39 3.22
N LEU A 215 8.23 13.29 2.44
CA LEU A 215 8.74 12.01 1.94
C LEU A 215 9.11 11.02 3.07
N PRO A 216 9.70 11.44 4.21
CA PRO A 216 9.93 10.56 5.35
C PRO A 216 8.63 9.98 5.94
N VAL A 217 7.53 10.75 5.93
CA VAL A 217 6.22 10.26 6.38
C VAL A 217 5.75 9.10 5.51
N LEU A 218 5.95 9.19 4.20
CA LEU A 218 5.67 8.09 3.27
C LEU A 218 6.56 6.87 3.55
N VAL A 219 7.87 7.05 3.74
CA VAL A 219 8.79 5.95 4.09
C VAL A 219 8.34 5.22 5.35
N LEU A 220 8.05 5.97 6.42
CA LEU A 220 7.60 5.41 7.69
C LEU A 220 6.24 4.72 7.57
N CYS A 221 5.35 5.20 6.71
CA CYS A 221 4.10 4.51 6.35
C CYS A 221 4.36 3.12 5.79
N LEU A 222 5.20 3.04 4.74
CA LEU A 222 5.55 1.79 4.08
C LEU A 222 6.30 0.83 5.03
N PHE A 223 7.17 1.38 5.87
CA PHE A 223 7.92 0.63 6.86
C PHE A 223 6.99 0.00 7.91
N ILE A 224 6.06 0.77 8.49
CA ILE A 224 5.07 0.24 9.43
C ILE A 224 4.22 -0.84 8.76
N GLN A 225 3.74 -0.63 7.54
CA GLN A 225 2.97 -1.65 6.81
C GLN A 225 3.75 -2.95 6.64
N THR A 226 5.05 -2.87 6.32
CA THR A 226 5.95 -4.02 6.18
C THR A 226 6.17 -4.75 7.51
N MET A 227 6.43 -4.00 8.60
CA MET A 227 6.65 -4.57 9.93
C MET A 227 5.38 -5.25 10.46
N MET A 228 4.23 -4.57 10.37
CA MET A 228 2.94 -5.11 10.79
C MET A 228 2.60 -6.41 10.04
N ARG A 229 2.81 -6.44 8.72
CA ARG A 229 2.55 -7.63 7.90
C ARG A 229 3.42 -8.83 8.29
N ASN A 230 4.72 -8.61 8.45
CA ASN A 230 5.66 -9.71 8.63
C ASN A 230 5.73 -10.20 10.08
N TYR A 231 5.58 -9.32 11.07
CA TYR A 231 5.81 -9.67 12.48
C TYR A 231 4.54 -9.71 13.33
N ILE A 232 3.43 -9.14 12.86
CA ILE A 232 2.18 -9.10 13.63
C ILE A 232 1.09 -9.90 12.94
N TRP A 233 0.60 -9.48 11.77
CA TRP A 233 -0.60 -10.07 11.19
C TRP A 233 -0.42 -11.53 10.74
N LYS A 234 0.70 -11.85 10.07
CA LYS A 234 0.99 -13.22 9.64
C LYS A 234 1.31 -14.17 10.80
N PRO A 235 2.25 -13.86 11.72
CA PRO A 235 2.63 -14.81 12.77
C PRO A 235 1.53 -15.03 13.82
N LEU A 236 0.78 -13.99 14.18
CA LEU A 236 -0.27 -14.07 15.21
C LEU A 236 -1.63 -14.53 14.66
N ASN A 237 -1.74 -14.75 13.35
CA ASN A 237 -2.92 -15.36 12.74
C ASN A 237 -4.24 -14.61 12.99
N PHE A 238 -4.19 -13.26 13.07
CA PHE A 238 -5.35 -12.40 13.30
C PHE A 238 -6.45 -12.59 12.25
N ASP A 239 -7.71 -12.42 12.68
CA ASP A 239 -8.86 -12.50 11.80
C ASP A 239 -8.94 -11.30 10.83
N ALA A 240 -9.59 -11.50 9.68
CA ALA A 240 -9.77 -10.50 8.64
C ALA A 240 -10.40 -9.20 9.19
N ALA A 241 -11.36 -9.29 10.12
CA ALA A 241 -11.97 -8.11 10.73
C ALA A 241 -10.97 -7.33 11.60
N GLN A 242 -10.18 -8.03 12.42
CA GLN A 242 -9.18 -7.40 13.30
C GLN A 242 -8.11 -6.68 12.47
N VAL A 243 -7.60 -7.34 11.43
CA VAL A 243 -6.63 -6.74 10.50
C VAL A 243 -7.22 -5.52 9.81
N THR A 244 -8.49 -5.59 9.39
CA THR A 244 -9.21 -4.47 8.76
C THR A 244 -9.34 -3.26 9.69
N ILE A 245 -9.71 -3.48 10.96
CA ILE A 245 -9.82 -2.41 11.97
C ILE A 245 -8.47 -1.70 12.14
N MET A 246 -7.38 -2.46 12.25
CA MET A 246 -6.04 -1.89 12.39
C MET A 246 -5.63 -1.08 11.16
N HIS A 247 -5.87 -1.61 9.94
CA HIS A 247 -5.56 -0.88 8.71
C HIS A 247 -6.36 0.42 8.60
N TYR A 248 -7.65 0.40 8.97
CA TYR A 248 -8.49 1.61 8.98
C TYR A 248 -7.94 2.65 9.96
N TRP A 249 -7.61 2.27 11.19
CA TRP A 249 -7.07 3.19 12.20
C TRP A 249 -5.71 3.78 11.81
N PHE A 250 -4.80 2.97 11.26
CA PHE A 250 -3.56 3.51 10.71
C PHE A 250 -3.81 4.43 9.52
N GLY A 251 -4.75 4.11 8.64
CA GLY A 251 -5.17 5.02 7.56
C GLY A 251 -5.61 6.38 8.09
N GLN A 252 -6.46 6.40 9.14
CA GLN A 252 -6.86 7.64 9.81
C GLN A 252 -5.69 8.36 10.47
N ALA A 253 -4.76 7.65 11.11
CA ALA A 253 -3.59 8.25 11.72
C ALA A 253 -2.67 8.89 10.67
N PHE A 254 -2.44 8.22 9.55
CA PHE A 254 -1.61 8.72 8.45
C PHE A 254 -2.24 9.91 7.74
N PHE A 255 -3.57 10.06 7.73
CA PHE A 255 -4.21 11.30 7.32
C PHE A 255 -3.64 12.50 8.10
N PHE A 256 -3.57 12.40 9.44
CA PHE A 256 -3.05 13.47 10.29
C PHE A 256 -1.52 13.56 10.29
N PHE A 257 -0.78 12.44 10.20
CA PHE A 257 0.69 12.47 10.15
C PHE A 257 1.26 13.18 8.91
N GLN A 258 0.47 13.33 7.84
CA GLN A 258 0.83 14.14 6.67
C GLN A 258 0.71 15.67 6.92
N GLY A 259 0.19 16.09 8.08
CA GLY A 259 -0.07 17.49 8.40
C GLY A 259 -1.50 17.96 8.09
N ASN A 260 -2.37 17.06 7.62
CA ASN A 260 -3.78 17.43 7.42
C ASN A 260 -4.48 17.67 8.76
N SER A 261 -5.49 18.53 8.74
CA SER A 261 -6.34 18.86 9.88
C SER A 261 -7.82 18.79 9.48
N ASN A 262 -8.72 19.07 10.43
CA ASN A 262 -10.16 19.15 10.14
C ASN A 262 -10.57 20.50 9.50
N GLY A 263 -9.64 21.42 9.25
CA GLY A 263 -9.90 22.70 8.59
C GLY A 263 -9.56 22.65 7.10
N ILE A 264 -10.33 23.37 6.25
CA ILE A 264 -10.06 23.42 4.80
C ILE A 264 -8.69 24.07 4.50
N ALA A 265 -8.20 24.94 5.38
CA ALA A 265 -6.91 25.60 5.23
C ALA A 265 -5.69 24.65 5.21
N SER A 266 -5.81 23.42 5.71
CA SER A 266 -4.71 22.44 5.66
C SER A 266 -4.65 21.65 4.35
N VAL A 267 -5.63 21.79 3.45
CA VAL A 267 -5.58 21.12 2.14
C VAL A 267 -4.50 21.75 1.29
N ASP A 268 -3.50 20.96 0.88
CA ASP A 268 -2.43 21.42 -0.01
C ASP A 268 -2.92 21.47 -1.47
N VAL A 269 -3.56 22.58 -1.82
CA VAL A 269 -4.05 22.83 -3.18
C VAL A 269 -2.90 22.89 -4.19
N THR A 270 -1.67 23.20 -3.76
CA THR A 270 -0.48 23.20 -4.64
C THR A 270 -0.21 21.83 -5.24
N ALA A 271 -0.56 20.74 -4.54
CA ALA A 271 -0.44 19.38 -5.07
C ALA A 271 -1.34 19.15 -6.30
N GLY A 272 -2.46 19.88 -6.41
CA GLY A 272 -3.36 19.85 -7.57
C GLY A 272 -2.73 20.36 -8.87
N PHE A 273 -1.67 21.17 -8.77
CA PHE A 273 -1.05 21.84 -9.92
C PHE A 273 0.22 21.13 -10.43
N VAL A 274 0.60 20.00 -9.83
CA VAL A 274 1.82 19.27 -10.21
C VAL A 274 1.70 18.78 -11.66
N GLY A 275 2.56 19.30 -12.54
CA GLY A 275 2.59 18.94 -13.97
C GLY A 275 1.62 19.71 -14.88
N LEU A 276 0.84 20.65 -14.33
CA LEU A 276 -0.07 21.52 -15.09
C LEU A 276 0.59 22.85 -15.42
N ASN A 277 0.40 23.34 -16.65
CA ASN A 277 0.85 24.68 -17.06
C ASN A 277 -0.18 25.75 -16.69
N ASP A 278 -1.46 25.41 -16.88
CA ASP A 278 -2.62 26.26 -16.69
C ASP A 278 -3.64 25.53 -15.78
N TYR A 279 -4.51 26.30 -15.13
CA TYR A 279 -5.55 25.74 -14.27
C TYR A 279 -6.55 24.94 -15.10
N VAL A 280 -6.68 23.65 -14.78
CA VAL A 280 -7.76 22.79 -15.25
C VAL A 280 -8.42 22.19 -14.02
N GLU A 281 -9.71 22.43 -13.88
CA GLU A 281 -10.48 22.12 -12.66
C GLU A 281 -10.43 20.63 -12.29
N ILE A 282 -10.77 19.74 -13.23
CA ILE A 282 -10.92 18.31 -12.93
C ILE A 282 -9.60 17.67 -12.46
N PRO A 283 -8.46 17.81 -13.16
CA PRO A 283 -7.18 17.27 -12.69
C PRO A 283 -6.73 17.89 -11.37
N ALA A 284 -6.94 19.20 -11.18
CA ALA A 284 -6.54 19.88 -9.96
C ALA A 284 -7.30 19.35 -8.73
N ILE A 285 -8.61 19.17 -8.84
CA ILE A 285 -9.44 18.58 -7.78
C ILE A 285 -9.01 17.13 -7.51
N PHE A 286 -8.82 16.33 -8.56
CA PHE A 286 -8.45 14.93 -8.44
C PHE A 286 -7.08 14.75 -7.75
N LEU A 287 -6.06 15.47 -8.20
CA LEU A 287 -4.71 15.40 -7.63
C LEU A 287 -4.66 15.94 -6.20
N THR A 288 -5.41 17.00 -5.89
CA THR A 288 -5.55 17.52 -4.53
C THR A 288 -6.20 16.50 -3.60
N ALA A 289 -7.29 15.85 -4.04
CA ALA A 289 -7.94 14.79 -3.29
C ALA A 289 -7.00 13.58 -3.08
N LEU A 290 -6.27 13.18 -4.12
CA LEU A 290 -5.30 12.09 -4.05
C LEU A 290 -4.16 12.39 -3.07
N ALA A 291 -3.63 13.61 -3.08
CA ALA A 291 -2.61 14.05 -2.13
C ALA A 291 -3.16 14.06 -0.68
N THR A 292 -4.34 14.63 -0.48
CA THR A 292 -4.96 14.79 0.84
C THR A 292 -5.30 13.44 1.48
N TYR A 293 -5.88 12.52 0.70
CA TYR A 293 -6.31 11.21 1.18
C TYR A 293 -5.32 10.07 0.87
N SER A 294 -4.07 10.41 0.51
CA SER A 294 -3.05 9.42 0.17
C SER A 294 -2.80 8.42 1.31
N GLY A 295 -2.74 8.88 2.56
CA GLY A 295 -2.55 8.02 3.73
C GLY A 295 -3.64 6.93 3.84
N PRO A 296 -4.92 7.28 4.03
CA PRO A 296 -6.02 6.32 4.04
C PRO A 296 -6.04 5.42 2.81
N LEU A 297 -5.81 5.96 1.61
CA LEU A 297 -5.85 5.19 0.37
C LEU A 297 -4.73 4.13 0.30
N LEU A 298 -3.49 4.49 0.66
CA LEU A 298 -2.37 3.55 0.72
C LEU A 298 -2.66 2.40 1.69
N TRP A 299 -3.21 2.69 2.87
CA TRP A 299 -3.58 1.68 3.86
C TRP A 299 -4.73 0.78 3.39
N ALA A 300 -5.70 1.34 2.67
CA ALA A 300 -6.83 0.57 2.16
C ALA A 300 -6.44 -0.37 1.01
N ILE A 301 -5.61 0.08 0.07
CA ILE A 301 -5.09 -0.79 -1.00
C ILE A 301 -4.11 -1.82 -0.43
N HIS A 302 -3.30 -1.47 0.57
CA HIS A 302 -2.46 -2.44 1.29
C HIS A 302 -3.30 -3.53 1.99
N LEU A 303 -4.42 -3.16 2.62
CA LEU A 303 -5.37 -4.11 3.20
C LEU A 303 -5.86 -5.11 2.14
N LEU A 304 -6.24 -4.63 0.95
CA LEU A 304 -6.67 -5.51 -0.13
C LEU A 304 -5.55 -6.47 -0.57
N CYS A 305 -4.31 -5.98 -0.69
CA CYS A 305 -3.15 -6.81 -0.99
C CYS A 305 -2.87 -7.85 0.11
N TYR A 306 -3.14 -7.50 1.37
CA TYR A 306 -3.03 -8.42 2.51
C TYR A 306 -4.12 -9.50 2.47
N LEU A 307 -5.39 -9.10 2.43
CA LEU A 307 -6.53 -10.02 2.41
C LEU A 307 -6.47 -10.94 1.19
N SER A 308 -6.07 -10.42 0.02
CA SER A 308 -5.86 -11.24 -1.18
C SER A 308 -4.76 -12.29 -1.03
N SER A 309 -3.78 -12.10 -0.15
CA SER A 309 -2.77 -13.13 0.13
C SER A 309 -3.20 -14.18 1.15
N GLU A 310 -4.30 -13.94 1.86
CA GLU A 310 -4.84 -14.86 2.86
C GLU A 310 -6.10 -15.59 2.34
N VAL A 311 -6.44 -15.44 1.06
CA VAL A 311 -7.61 -16.07 0.42
C VAL A 311 -7.56 -17.59 0.54
N ASP A 312 -6.38 -18.19 0.36
CA ASP A 312 -6.21 -19.65 0.47
C ASP A 312 -6.55 -20.17 1.88
N ARG A 313 -6.36 -19.33 2.91
CA ARG A 313 -6.70 -19.65 4.30
C ARG A 313 -8.15 -19.33 4.64
N ASN A 314 -8.66 -18.20 4.16
CA ASN A 314 -10.03 -17.75 4.39
C ASN A 314 -10.60 -17.12 3.10
N PRO A 315 -11.37 -17.88 2.30
CA PRO A 315 -11.95 -17.39 1.05
C PRO A 315 -12.89 -16.19 1.23
N ALA A 316 -13.48 -16.01 2.42
CA ALA A 316 -14.38 -14.90 2.72
C ALA A 316 -13.64 -13.64 3.24
N ALA A 317 -12.31 -13.67 3.36
CA ALA A 317 -11.54 -12.60 3.98
C ALA A 317 -11.73 -11.23 3.29
N ILE A 318 -11.74 -11.19 1.95
CA ILE A 318 -11.92 -9.94 1.20
C ILE A 318 -13.33 -9.39 1.39
N GLY A 319 -14.36 -10.23 1.25
CA GLY A 319 -15.76 -9.83 1.48
C GLY A 319 -16.02 -9.34 2.91
N HIS A 320 -15.57 -10.07 3.93
CA HIS A 320 -15.69 -9.66 5.33
C HIS A 320 -14.90 -8.38 5.63
N GLY A 321 -13.68 -8.26 5.10
CA GLY A 321 -12.88 -7.05 5.22
C GLY A 321 -13.55 -5.84 4.57
N CYS A 322 -14.12 -6.00 3.37
CA CYS A 322 -14.86 -4.93 2.68
C CYS A 322 -16.05 -4.45 3.51
N PHE A 323 -16.86 -5.37 4.03
CA PHE A 323 -18.01 -5.04 4.88
C PHE A 323 -17.57 -4.32 6.17
N CYS A 324 -16.54 -4.85 6.84
CA CYS A 324 -15.98 -4.24 8.06
C CYS A 324 -15.45 -2.82 7.78
N TYR A 325 -14.71 -2.63 6.69
CA TYR A 325 -14.17 -1.33 6.29
C TYR A 325 -15.28 -0.31 6.00
N ALA A 326 -16.32 -0.73 5.28
CA ALA A 326 -17.50 0.10 5.01
C ALA A 326 -18.24 0.49 6.30
N LEU A 327 -18.40 -0.45 7.24
CA LEU A 327 -19.04 -0.21 8.52
C LEU A 327 -18.25 0.80 9.37
N LEU A 328 -16.93 0.62 9.47
CA LEU A 328 -16.04 1.53 10.22
C LEU A 328 -16.09 2.96 9.68
N ARG A 329 -16.26 3.13 8.37
CA ARG A 329 -16.41 4.45 7.73
C ARG A 329 -17.83 5.03 7.89
N SER A 330 -18.85 4.19 7.88
CA SER A 330 -20.25 4.62 7.98
C SER A 330 -20.58 5.19 9.36
N ILE A 331 -20.01 4.62 10.44
CA ILE A 331 -20.30 5.04 11.82
C ILE A 331 -19.98 6.54 12.06
N PRO A 332 -18.75 7.05 11.81
CA PRO A 332 -18.47 8.46 12.09
C PRO A 332 -19.27 9.41 11.21
N VAL A 333 -19.54 9.05 9.95
CA VAL A 333 -20.37 9.88 9.05
C VAL A 333 -21.80 9.96 9.54
N ALA A 334 -22.40 8.84 9.96
CA ALA A 334 -23.73 8.83 10.53
C ALA A 334 -23.80 9.71 11.79
N VAL A 335 -22.82 9.60 12.69
CA VAL A 335 -22.72 10.46 13.88
C VAL A 335 -22.62 11.94 13.50
N TYR A 336 -21.77 12.30 12.54
CA TYR A 336 -21.64 13.70 12.09
C TYR A 336 -22.91 14.24 11.46
N ILE A 337 -23.60 13.45 10.62
CA ILE A 337 -24.88 13.84 10.03
C ILE A 337 -25.95 14.06 11.11
N ILE A 338 -26.05 13.15 12.09
CA ILE A 338 -26.99 13.27 13.21
C ILE A 338 -26.69 14.53 14.03
N LEU A 339 -25.43 14.76 14.40
CA LEU A 339 -25.02 15.92 15.18
C LEU A 339 -25.30 17.24 14.45
N ILE A 340 -24.94 17.34 13.17
CA ILE A 340 -25.18 18.55 12.36
C ILE A 340 -26.67 18.80 12.16
N THR A 341 -27.47 17.74 11.97
CA THR A 341 -28.92 17.86 11.82
C THR A 341 -29.57 18.30 13.13
N GLY A 342 -29.18 17.71 14.26
CA GLY A 342 -29.72 18.04 15.58
C GLY A 342 -29.32 19.43 16.08
N LEU A 343 -28.09 19.86 15.78
CA LEU A 343 -27.52 21.13 16.23
C LEU A 343 -27.57 22.22 15.12
N ARG A 344 -28.40 22.07 14.09
CA ARG A 344 -28.43 22.96 12.91
C ARG A 344 -28.67 24.44 13.22
N TYR A 345 -29.31 24.74 14.35
CA TYR A 345 -29.59 26.10 14.82
C TYR A 345 -28.59 26.60 15.88
N HIS A 346 -27.63 25.77 16.29
CA HIS A 346 -26.60 26.17 17.23
C HIS A 346 -25.60 27.10 16.55
N LEU A 347 -25.21 28.18 17.25
CA LEU A 347 -24.18 29.10 16.76
C LEU A 347 -22.89 28.30 16.49
N PHE A 348 -22.21 28.56 15.37
CA PHE A 348 -20.96 27.89 14.96
C PHE A 348 -21.07 26.48 14.36
N ILE A 349 -22.26 25.89 14.20
CA ILE A 349 -22.40 24.59 13.51
C ILE A 349 -21.83 24.67 12.07
N TRP A 350 -22.17 25.74 11.35
CA TRP A 350 -21.77 25.91 9.95
C TRP A 350 -20.32 26.35 9.77
N SER A 351 -19.71 27.01 10.75
CA SER A 351 -18.31 27.43 10.66
C SER A 351 -17.33 26.35 11.14
N VAL A 352 -17.70 25.52 12.12
CA VAL A 352 -16.81 24.51 12.71
C VAL A 352 -17.08 23.10 12.16
N PHE A 353 -18.35 22.71 12.02
CA PHE A 353 -18.70 21.35 11.63
C PHE A 353 -18.87 21.16 10.12
N SER A 354 -19.25 22.20 9.37
CA SER A 354 -19.37 22.11 7.90
C SER A 354 -18.05 21.73 7.20
N PRO A 355 -16.89 22.36 7.51
CA PRO A 355 -15.61 21.96 6.91
C PRO A 355 -15.31 20.49 7.17
N LYS A 356 -15.56 20.03 8.40
CA LYS A 356 -15.35 18.63 8.76
C LYS A 356 -16.30 17.69 8.03
N LEU A 357 -17.58 18.04 7.91
CA LEU A 357 -18.54 17.24 7.16
C LEU A 357 -18.12 17.07 5.70
N LEU A 358 -17.56 18.10 5.08
CA LEU A 358 -17.03 18.01 3.71
C LEU A 358 -15.89 16.99 3.63
N TYR A 359 -14.93 17.02 4.57
CA TYR A 359 -13.89 15.99 4.65
C TYR A 359 -14.47 14.59 4.81
N GLU A 360 -15.46 14.41 5.69
CA GLU A 360 -16.09 13.11 5.92
C GLU A 360 -16.88 12.63 4.69
N GLY A 361 -17.50 13.54 3.94
CA GLY A 361 -18.18 13.27 2.69
C GLY A 361 -17.23 12.78 1.60
N VAL A 362 -16.14 13.51 1.36
CA VAL A 362 -15.12 13.10 0.37
C VAL A 362 -14.44 11.79 0.80
N HIS A 363 -14.14 11.62 2.08
CA HIS A 363 -13.58 10.36 2.60
C HIS A 363 -14.54 9.18 2.37
N THR A 364 -15.84 9.39 2.55
CA THR A 364 -16.87 8.37 2.31
C THR A 364 -16.95 8.03 0.84
N PHE A 365 -16.91 9.03 -0.06
CA PHE A 365 -16.87 8.81 -1.50
C PHE A 365 -15.64 7.99 -1.92
N ILE A 366 -14.45 8.34 -1.44
CA ILE A 366 -13.21 7.59 -1.69
C ILE A 366 -13.33 6.17 -1.13
N THR A 367 -13.88 6.00 0.07
CA THR A 367 -14.08 4.68 0.68
C THR A 367 -15.06 3.85 -0.12
N ALA A 368 -16.14 4.42 -0.64
CA ALA A 368 -17.09 3.71 -1.50
C ALA A 368 -16.42 3.23 -2.79
N ALA A 369 -15.56 4.05 -3.41
CA ALA A 369 -14.78 3.64 -4.57
C ALA A 369 -13.82 2.48 -4.24
N VAL A 370 -13.14 2.54 -3.10
CA VAL A 370 -12.27 1.46 -2.63
C VAL A 370 -13.06 0.18 -2.32
N CYS A 371 -14.20 0.27 -1.66
CA CYS A 371 -15.08 -0.88 -1.40
C CYS A 371 -15.59 -1.51 -2.71
N THR A 372 -15.90 -0.69 -3.72
CA THR A 372 -16.24 -1.19 -5.06
C THR A 372 -15.07 -1.95 -5.68
N PHE A 373 -13.84 -1.48 -5.49
CA PHE A 373 -12.66 -2.22 -5.93
C PHE A 373 -12.49 -3.55 -5.16
N PHE A 374 -12.74 -3.57 -3.85
CA PHE A 374 -12.71 -4.80 -3.04
C PHE A 374 -13.73 -5.81 -3.54
N THR A 375 -14.96 -5.40 -3.85
CA THR A 375 -16.01 -6.32 -4.34
C THR A 375 -15.68 -6.86 -5.73
N VAL A 376 -15.10 -6.04 -6.61
CA VAL A 376 -14.60 -6.51 -7.92
C VAL A 376 -13.53 -7.59 -7.74
N VAL A 377 -12.58 -7.38 -6.83
CA VAL A 377 -11.51 -8.36 -6.55
C VAL A 377 -12.06 -9.61 -5.84
N ASP A 378 -12.97 -9.49 -4.87
CA ASP A 378 -13.61 -10.63 -4.19
C ASP A 378 -14.36 -11.52 -5.19
N HIS A 379 -15.17 -10.89 -6.05
CA HIS A 379 -15.89 -11.58 -7.11
C HIS A 379 -14.92 -12.29 -8.08
N GLN A 380 -13.77 -11.70 -8.37
CA GLN A 380 -12.73 -12.33 -9.20
C GLN A 380 -12.06 -13.52 -8.51
N GLN A 381 -11.97 -13.53 -7.18
CA GLN A 381 -11.38 -14.66 -6.45
C GLN A 381 -12.33 -15.85 -6.40
N ARG A 382 -13.66 -15.62 -6.22
CA ARG A 382 -14.65 -16.71 -6.15
C ARG A 382 -14.96 -17.42 -7.47
N LYS A 383 -14.58 -16.84 -8.61
CA LYS A 383 -14.80 -17.42 -9.94
C LYS A 383 -13.76 -18.48 -10.34
N ASN A 384 -12.63 -18.53 -9.63
CA ASN A 384 -11.62 -19.58 -9.76
C ASN A 384 -11.86 -20.64 -8.67
#